data_AF-A0A6P0IQC9-F1
#
_entry.id   AF-A0A6P0IQC9-F1
#
_cell.length_a   1.000
_cell.length_b   1.000
_cell.length_c   1.000
_cell.angle_alpha   90.00
_cell.angle_beta   90.00
_cell.angle_gamma   90.00
#
_symmetry.space_group_name_H-M   'P 1'
#
loop_
_entity.id
_entity.type
_entity.pdbx_description
1 polymer ?
#
loop_
_entity_poly.entity_id
_entity_poly.type
_entity_poly.pdbx_seq_one_letter_code
_entity_poly.pdbx_strand_id
1 'polypeptide(L)'
;MTIPLLEYPPSTQNQRVAGYEVSGDEQPKLYTTANLLSPSEMDELIRAAYGQIFHEQQILKSNRQTFLESQLRFGQITVRDFIRGLATSEPFWQRNYQTNNNYRFVQMCVQRILGRDVYSEREKL
;
A
#
# COMPACT_ATOMS: atom_id res chain seq x y z
N MET A 1 -8.11 30.87 -3.17
CA MET A 1 -6.64 30.91 -3.00
C MET A 1 -6.17 29.50 -2.76
N THR A 2 -5.20 29.01 -3.54
CA THR A 2 -4.59 27.69 -3.35
C THR A 2 -3.53 27.78 -2.26
N ILE A 3 -3.68 27.03 -1.18
CA ILE A 3 -2.67 26.94 -0.13
C ILE A 3 -1.63 25.90 -0.56
N PRO A 4 -0.35 26.25 -0.77
CA PRO A 4 0.68 25.28 -1.14
C PRO A 4 1.05 24.39 0.06
N LEU A 5 1.57 23.19 -0.22
CA LEU A 5 2.12 22.31 0.80
C LEU A 5 3.40 22.90 1.40
N LEU A 6 3.64 22.63 2.68
CA LEU A 6 4.86 23.05 3.36
C LEU A 6 6.05 22.18 2.92
N GLU A 7 7.20 22.81 2.72
CA GLU A 7 8.43 22.10 2.39
C GLU A 7 9.04 21.44 3.65
N TYR A 8 9.58 20.23 3.47
CA TYR A 8 10.34 19.53 4.50
C TYR A 8 11.62 18.93 3.89
N PRO A 9 12.75 18.96 4.62
CA PRO A 9 13.99 18.37 4.13
C PRO A 9 13.91 16.83 4.16
N PRO A 10 14.45 16.13 3.16
CA PRO A 10 14.49 14.67 3.16
C PRO A 10 15.59 14.16 4.10
N SER A 11 15.33 13.03 4.75
CA SER A 11 16.30 12.34 5.60
C SER A 11 17.11 11.30 4.82
N THR A 12 18.26 10.87 5.36
CA THR A 12 19.04 9.76 4.85
C THR A 12 18.32 8.44 5.16
N GLN A 13 17.91 7.71 4.12
CA GLN A 13 17.24 6.41 4.22
C GLN A 13 17.80 5.47 3.14
N ASN A 14 17.85 4.17 3.41
CA ASN A 14 18.50 3.17 2.55
C ASN A 14 17.99 3.18 1.11
N GLN A 15 16.66 3.28 0.92
CA GLN A 15 16.02 3.36 -0.39
C GLN A 15 16.44 4.55 -1.27
N ARG A 16 17.12 5.56 -0.71
CA ARG A 16 17.63 6.72 -1.48
C ARG A 16 18.99 6.44 -2.13
N VAL A 17 19.64 5.34 -1.76
CA VAL A 17 20.96 4.95 -2.23
C VAL A 17 20.81 3.69 -3.07
N ALA A 18 21.56 3.60 -4.16
CA ALA A 18 21.61 2.39 -4.96
C ALA A 18 22.22 1.24 -4.14
N GLY A 19 21.48 0.15 -3.98
CA GLY A 19 22.01 -1.08 -3.43
C GLY A 19 22.92 -1.80 -4.43
N TYR A 20 23.98 -2.43 -3.94
CA TYR A 20 24.87 -3.29 -4.74
C TYR A 20 24.61 -4.78 -4.52
N GLU A 21 23.56 -5.12 -3.76
CA GLU A 21 23.22 -6.49 -3.42
C GLU A 21 22.70 -7.24 -4.64
N VAL A 22 23.17 -8.48 -4.81
CA VAL A 22 22.61 -9.43 -5.78
C VAL A 22 21.31 -10.00 -5.21
N SER A 23 20.29 -10.13 -6.04
CA SER A 23 18.99 -10.68 -5.62
C SER A 23 19.16 -12.06 -4.98
N GLY A 24 18.74 -12.19 -3.72
CA GLY A 24 18.70 -13.45 -2.96
C GLY A 24 17.35 -13.62 -2.25
N ASP A 25 17.28 -14.60 -1.35
CA ASP A 25 16.03 -15.00 -0.69
C ASP A 25 15.45 -13.96 0.30
N GLU A 26 16.25 -12.99 0.74
CA GLU A 26 15.82 -11.94 1.67
C GLU A 26 15.07 -10.79 0.99
N GLN A 27 15.06 -10.74 -0.35
CA GLN A 27 14.39 -9.67 -1.08
C GLN A 27 12.87 -9.90 -1.13
N PRO A 28 12.04 -8.85 -0.97
CA PRO A 28 10.61 -8.98 -1.03
C PRO A 28 10.15 -9.43 -2.43
N LYS A 29 9.22 -10.39 -2.48
CA LYS A 29 8.63 -10.86 -3.74
C LYS A 29 7.87 -9.73 -4.43
N LEU A 30 8.23 -9.47 -5.69
CA LEU A 30 7.54 -8.49 -6.54
C LEU A 30 6.31 -9.13 -7.18
N TYR A 31 5.15 -8.56 -6.92
CA TYR A 31 3.89 -8.94 -7.56
C TYR A 31 3.57 -7.97 -8.69
N THR A 32 3.40 -8.48 -9.90
CA THR A 32 3.06 -7.68 -11.09
C THR A 32 2.01 -8.39 -11.91
N THR A 33 1.10 -7.65 -12.52
CA THR A 33 0.09 -8.21 -13.44
C THR A 33 0.67 -8.57 -14.82
N ALA A 34 1.86 -8.07 -15.16
CA ALA A 34 2.48 -8.34 -16.45
C ALA A 34 3.02 -9.78 -16.59
N ASN A 35 3.34 -10.43 -15.47
CA ASN A 35 3.92 -11.77 -15.42
C ASN A 35 2.95 -12.81 -14.81
N LEU A 36 1.65 -12.50 -14.67
CA LEU A 36 0.68 -13.48 -14.16
C LEU A 36 0.20 -14.35 -15.32
N LEU A 37 0.56 -15.63 -15.29
CA LEU A 37 0.09 -16.60 -16.28
C LEU A 37 -1.09 -17.43 -15.73
N SER A 38 -1.29 -17.45 -14.40
CA SER A 38 -2.28 -18.32 -13.76
C SER A 38 -3.28 -17.59 -12.84
N PRO A 39 -4.52 -18.11 -12.69
CA PRO A 39 -5.48 -17.60 -11.71
C PRO A 39 -4.98 -17.64 -10.26
N SER A 40 -4.14 -18.62 -9.92
CA SER A 40 -3.55 -18.74 -8.58
C SER A 40 -2.58 -17.61 -8.25
N GLU A 41 -1.77 -17.16 -9.21
CA GLU A 41 -0.86 -16.03 -8.99
C GLU A 41 -1.65 -14.71 -8.81
N MET A 42 -2.80 -14.58 -9.47
CA MET A 42 -3.71 -13.45 -9.26
C MET A 42 -4.28 -13.47 -7.83
N ASP A 43 -4.64 -14.63 -7.31
CA ASP A 43 -5.10 -14.78 -5.91
C ASP A 43 -4.00 -14.40 -4.91
N GLU A 44 -2.76 -14.81 -5.19
CA GLU A 44 -1.58 -14.41 -4.40
C GLU A 44 -1.36 -12.89 -4.42
N LEU A 45 -1.44 -12.26 -5.60
CA LEU A 45 -1.31 -10.81 -5.73
C LEU A 45 -2.38 -10.08 -4.93
N ILE A 46 -3.64 -10.51 -5.05
CA ILE A 46 -4.76 -9.93 -4.30
C ILE A 46 -4.51 -10.07 -2.80
N ARG A 47 -4.09 -11.26 -2.34
CA ARG A 47 -3.77 -11.51 -0.94
C ARG A 47 -2.63 -10.63 -0.44
N ALA A 48 -1.56 -10.48 -1.23
CA ALA A 48 -0.42 -9.62 -0.91
C ALA A 48 -0.85 -8.14 -0.79
N ALA A 49 -1.70 -7.66 -1.69
CA ALA A 49 -2.24 -6.30 -1.64
C ALA A 49 -3.09 -6.05 -0.38
N TYR A 50 -3.93 -7.02 0.02
CA TYR A 50 -4.64 -6.93 1.31
C TYR A 50 -3.68 -6.93 2.51
N GLY A 51 -2.65 -7.77 2.50
CA GLY A 51 -1.62 -7.80 3.54
C GLY A 51 -0.90 -6.47 3.67
N GLN A 52 -0.51 -5.87 2.54
CA GLN A 52 0.18 -4.58 2.49
C GLN A 52 -0.68 -3.43 3.05
N ILE A 53 -1.97 -3.38 2.71
CA ILE A 53 -2.84 -2.23 3.07
C ILE A 53 -3.55 -2.43 4.40
N PHE A 54 -4.10 -3.62 4.70
CA PHE A 54 -4.91 -3.86 5.90
C PHE A 54 -4.16 -4.54 7.04
N HIS A 55 -3.00 -5.14 6.76
CA HIS A 55 -2.31 -6.06 7.67
C HIS A 55 -3.01 -7.43 7.76
N GLU A 56 -2.25 -8.49 8.07
CA GLU A 56 -2.73 -9.88 8.01
C GLU A 56 -3.97 -10.14 8.88
N GLN A 57 -4.03 -9.52 10.05
CA GLN A 57 -5.13 -9.67 11.01
C GLN A 57 -6.48 -9.13 10.50
N GLN A 58 -6.46 -8.24 9.50
CA GLN A 58 -7.65 -7.63 8.93
C GLN A 58 -8.10 -8.30 7.63
N ILE A 59 -7.43 -9.36 7.17
CA ILE A 59 -7.82 -10.17 5.99
C ILE A 59 -8.95 -11.14 6.37
N LEU A 60 -10.07 -10.56 6.80
CA LEU A 60 -11.28 -11.28 7.17
C LEU A 60 -12.23 -11.36 5.98
N LYS A 61 -13.07 -12.40 5.94
CA LYS A 61 -14.11 -12.55 4.91
C LYS A 61 -15.02 -11.31 4.83
N SER A 62 -15.31 -10.68 5.96
CA SER A 62 -16.14 -9.47 6.05
C SER A 62 -15.50 -8.23 5.40
N ASN A 63 -14.17 -8.18 5.31
CA ASN A 63 -13.44 -7.00 4.84
C ASN A 63 -13.06 -7.09 3.36
N ARG A 64 -13.33 -8.23 2.71
CA ARG A 64 -13.00 -8.44 1.30
C ARG A 64 -13.85 -7.57 0.39
N GLN A 65 -13.20 -6.89 -0.52
CA GLN A 65 -13.78 -6.05 -1.56
C GLN A 65 -13.97 -6.86 -2.85
N THR A 66 -14.97 -7.75 -2.87
CA THR A 66 -15.22 -8.69 -3.98
C THR A 66 -15.43 -8.03 -5.34
N PHE A 67 -16.04 -6.83 -5.36
CA PHE A 67 -16.20 -6.04 -6.58
C PHE A 67 -14.86 -5.57 -7.14
N LEU A 68 -13.96 -5.05 -6.29
CA LEU A 68 -12.62 -4.63 -6.70
C LEU A 68 -11.78 -5.81 -7.19
N GLU A 69 -11.89 -6.97 -6.53
CA GLU A 69 -11.21 -8.20 -6.97
C GLU A 69 -11.66 -8.62 -8.36
N SER A 70 -12.97 -8.59 -8.63
CA SER A 70 -13.53 -8.93 -9.93
C SER A 70 -13.07 -7.97 -11.03
N GLN A 71 -13.06 -6.66 -10.74
CA GLN A 71 -12.58 -5.64 -11.67
C GLN A 71 -11.10 -5.82 -12.00
N LEU A 72 -10.27 -6.16 -11.00
CA LEU A 72 -8.84 -6.41 -11.22
C LEU A 72 -8.61 -7.68 -12.05
N ARG A 73 -9.34 -8.76 -11.76
CA ARG A 73 -9.26 -10.02 -12.53
C ARG A 73 -9.64 -9.84 -13.99
N PHE A 74 -10.62 -9.00 -14.27
CA PHE A 74 -11.05 -8.68 -15.64
C PHE A 74 -10.15 -7.63 -16.31
N GLY A 75 -9.18 -7.05 -15.59
CA GLY A 75 -8.30 -6.00 -16.12
C GLY A 75 -8.99 -4.66 -16.35
N GLN A 76 -10.14 -4.41 -15.71
CA GLN A 76 -10.82 -3.10 -15.79
C GLN A 76 -10.09 -2.00 -15.01
N ILE A 77 -9.37 -2.41 -13.97
CA ILE A 77 -8.60 -1.52 -13.10
C ILE A 77 -7.15 -2.00 -13.01
N THR A 78 -6.23 -1.06 -12.79
CA THR A 78 -4.82 -1.40 -12.55
C THR A 78 -4.59 -1.80 -11.09
N VAL A 79 -3.43 -2.40 -10.80
CA VAL A 79 -3.01 -2.65 -9.40
C VAL A 79 -2.99 -1.36 -8.58
N ARG A 80 -2.61 -0.22 -9.19
CA ARG A 80 -2.62 1.08 -8.53
C ARG A 80 -4.04 1.49 -8.11
N ASP A 81 -5.01 1.26 -8.97
CA ASP A 81 -6.42 1.58 -8.70
C ASP A 81 -7.02 0.61 -7.68
N PHE A 82 -6.60 -0.65 -7.70
CA PHE A 82 -6.95 -1.63 -6.68
C PHE A 82 -6.44 -1.19 -5.29
N ILE A 83 -5.16 -0.82 -5.17
CA ILE A 83 -4.57 -0.29 -3.93
C ILE A 83 -5.30 0.97 -3.47
N ARG A 84 -5.63 1.88 -4.39
CA ARG A 84 -6.45 3.06 -4.07
C ARG A 84 -7.80 2.66 -3.51
N GLY A 85 -8.50 1.73 -4.16
CA GLY A 85 -9.80 1.23 -3.72
C GLY A 85 -9.76 0.60 -2.34
N LEU A 86 -8.71 -0.16 -2.01
CA LEU A 86 -8.50 -0.70 -0.67
C LEU A 86 -8.30 0.41 0.36
N ALA A 87 -7.43 1.38 0.07
CA ALA A 87 -7.14 2.50 0.95
C ALA A 87 -8.33 3.46 1.17
N THR A 88 -9.32 3.47 0.27
CA THR A 88 -10.56 4.25 0.41
C THR A 88 -11.76 3.42 0.84
N SER A 89 -11.57 2.14 1.14
CA SER A 89 -12.67 1.24 1.51
C SER A 89 -13.17 1.49 2.92
N GLU A 90 -14.45 1.16 3.15
CA GLU A 90 -15.09 1.28 4.46
C GLU A 90 -14.34 0.53 5.58
N PRO A 91 -13.86 -0.72 5.40
CA PRO A 91 -13.10 -1.40 6.45
C PRO A 91 -11.79 -0.69 6.80
N PHE A 92 -11.11 -0.10 5.82
CA PHE A 92 -9.90 0.67 6.07
C PHE A 92 -10.20 1.91 6.89
N TRP A 93 -11.26 2.63 6.51
CA TRP A 93 -11.70 3.82 7.21
C TRP A 93 -12.08 3.51 8.67
N GLN A 94 -12.95 2.53 8.91
CA GLN A 94 -13.41 2.18 10.26
C GLN A 94 -12.27 1.71 11.16
N ARG A 95 -11.40 0.82 10.67
CA ARG A 95 -10.39 0.16 11.52
C ARG A 95 -9.10 0.93 11.65
N ASN A 96 -8.72 1.70 10.63
CA ASN A 96 -7.42 2.36 10.55
C ASN A 96 -7.53 3.88 10.63
N TYR A 97 -8.52 4.51 9.98
CA TYR A 97 -8.67 5.96 10.04
C TYR A 97 -9.34 6.44 11.32
N GLN A 98 -10.52 5.93 11.66
CA GLN A 98 -11.29 6.39 12.82
C GLN A 98 -10.58 6.21 14.16
N THR A 99 -9.66 5.25 14.24
CA THR A 99 -8.91 4.91 15.46
C THR A 99 -7.60 5.69 15.62
N ASN A 100 -7.26 6.55 14.64
CA ASN A 100 -6.00 7.29 14.63
C ASN A 100 -6.25 8.79 14.43
N ASN A 101 -5.31 9.61 14.89
CA ASN A 101 -5.29 11.03 14.52
C ASN A 101 -4.71 11.22 13.11
N ASN A 102 -4.87 12.42 12.54
CA ASN A 102 -4.42 12.73 11.18
C ASN A 102 -2.93 12.44 10.98
N TYR A 103 -2.08 12.87 11.91
CA TYR A 103 -0.63 12.73 11.83
C TYR A 103 -0.18 11.27 11.81
N ARG A 104 -0.77 10.43 12.67
CA ARG A 104 -0.48 8.99 12.74
C ARG A 104 -1.01 8.25 11.52
N PHE A 105 -2.18 8.64 11.03
CA PHE A 105 -2.75 8.07 9.82
C PHE A 105 -1.89 8.34 8.59
N VAL A 106 -1.42 9.58 8.42
CA VAL A 106 -0.48 9.95 7.35
C VAL A 106 0.77 9.08 7.40
N GLN A 107 1.40 8.93 8.58
CA GLN A 107 2.56 8.06 8.74
C GLN A 107 2.29 6.62 8.32
N MET A 108 1.15 6.06 8.76
CA MET A 108 0.76 4.70 8.41
C MET A 108 0.53 4.54 6.90
N CYS A 109 -0.09 5.53 6.23
CA CYS A 109 -0.25 5.52 4.78
C CYS A 109 1.09 5.59 4.05
N VAL A 110 2.04 6.42 4.52
CA VAL A 110 3.40 6.47 3.95
C VAL A 110 4.08 5.11 4.06
N GLN A 111 4.01 4.46 5.22
CA GLN A 111 4.61 3.14 5.44
C GLN A 111 3.96 2.05 4.59
N ARG A 112 2.62 2.00 4.50
CA ARG A 112 1.91 0.94 3.78
C ARG A 112 1.87 1.14 2.27
N ILE A 113 1.75 2.38 1.79
CA ILE A 113 1.59 2.66 0.35
C ILE A 113 2.93 2.95 -0.31
N LEU A 114 3.80 3.74 0.33
CA LEU A 114 5.11 4.10 -0.23
C LEU A 114 6.21 3.13 0.20
N GLY A 115 5.96 2.25 1.17
CA GLY A 115 6.94 1.24 1.61
C GLY A 115 8.13 1.81 2.35
N ARG A 116 8.01 3.03 2.92
CA ARG A 116 9.10 3.76 3.58
C ARG A 116 8.66 4.41 4.86
N ASP A 117 9.63 4.80 5.69
CA ASP A 117 9.32 5.65 6.83
C ASP A 117 9.26 7.14 6.44
N VAL A 118 8.60 7.93 7.30
CA VAL A 118 8.58 9.39 7.17
C VAL A 118 9.98 9.97 7.38
N TYR A 119 10.30 11.03 6.66
CA TYR A 119 11.59 11.72 6.75
C TYR A 119 11.72 12.53 8.04
N SER A 120 10.62 13.13 8.50
CA SER A 120 10.59 13.92 9.74
C SER A 120 9.16 14.13 10.23
N GLU A 121 9.01 14.68 11.44
CA GLU A 121 7.70 15.11 11.96
C GLU A 121 6.99 16.09 11.03
N ARG A 122 7.73 16.92 10.28
CA ARG A 122 7.17 17.90 9.34
C ARG A 122 6.46 17.27 8.15
N GLU A 123 6.83 16.05 7.73
CA GLU A 123 6.15 15.36 6.63
C GLU A 123 4.75 14.90 7.04
N LYS A 124 4.48 14.75 8.34
CA LYS A 124 3.18 14.36 8.86
C LYS A 124 2.22 15.54 9.04
N LEU A 125 2.75 16.76 9.14
CA LEU A 125 2.03 18.01 9.37
C LEU A 125 1.42 18.53 8.06
#